data_AF-A0A1Z9RTG5-F1
#
_entry.id   AF-A0A1Z9RTG5-F1
#
_cell.length_a   1.000
_cell.length_b   1.000
_cell.length_c   1.000
_cell.angle_alpha   90.00
_cell.angle_beta   90.00
_cell.angle_gamma   90.00
#
_symmetry.space_group_name_H-M   'P 1'
#
loop_
_entity.id
_entity.type
_entity.pdbx_description
1 polymer ?
#
loop_
_entity_poly.entity_id
_entity_poly.type
_entity_poly.pdbx_seq_one_letter_code
_entity_poly.pdbx_strand_id
1 'polypeptide(L)' 'MIAEADEENNVSLKSEAYEVLARKYRPRIFDDMIGQEAMVQTLRNAFETGRIAHAFMLTGVRGVGKTTTARILA' A
#
# COMPACT_ATOMS: atom_id res chain seq x y z
N MET A 1 24.60 3.04 -43.00
CA MET A 1 23.73 1.86 -42.80
C MET A 1 24.44 1.01 -41.76
N ILE A 2 24.03 0.81 -40.51
CA ILE A 2 22.79 1.01 -39.73
C ILE A 2 23.33 1.20 -38.28
N ALA A 3 23.14 2.38 -37.67
CA ALA A 3 22.17 2.65 -36.60
C ALA A 3 22.29 1.74 -35.34
N GLU A 4 22.59 2.41 -34.22
CA GLU A 4 22.03 2.23 -32.86
C GLU A 4 22.14 0.88 -32.16
N ALA A 5 22.85 0.87 -31.02
CA ALA A 5 22.29 0.41 -29.76
C ALA A 5 23.22 0.84 -28.62
N ASP A 6 22.94 2.03 -28.08
CA ASP A 6 23.29 2.40 -26.72
C ASP A 6 22.66 1.40 -25.75
N GLU A 7 23.47 0.78 -24.90
CA GLU A 7 22.96 0.30 -23.61
C GLU A 7 24.09 0.38 -22.58
N GLU A 8 24.34 1.62 -22.14
CA GLU A 8 25.03 1.93 -20.91
C GLU A 8 24.38 1.14 -19.76
N ASN A 9 24.99 0.02 -19.40
CA ASN A 9 24.63 -0.74 -18.22
C ASN A 9 25.00 0.08 -16.98
N ASN A 10 24.11 1.00 -16.61
CA ASN A 10 24.16 1.76 -15.37
C ASN A 10 23.95 0.80 -14.20
N VAL A 11 25.04 0.18 -13.76
CA VAL A 11 25.16 -0.43 -12.45
C VAL A 11 25.05 0.69 -11.42
N SER A 12 23.82 1.11 -11.17
CA SER A 12 23.47 1.99 -10.06
C SER A 12 23.72 1.20 -8.78
N LEU A 13 24.90 1.44 -8.19
CA LEU A 13 25.29 1.06 -6.84
C LEU A 13 24.23 1.52 -5.83
N LYS A 14 23.17 0.74 -5.65
CA LYS A 14 22.30 0.85 -4.50
C LYS A 14 22.95 0.01 -3.42
N SER A 15 23.63 0.68 -2.49
CA SER A 15 23.96 0.12 -1.18
C SER A 15 22.75 -0.69 -0.70
N GLU A 16 22.91 -2.00 -0.51
CA GLU A 16 21.87 -2.88 0.01
C GLU A 16 21.58 -2.50 1.47
N ALA A 17 20.90 -1.37 1.66
CA ALA A 17 20.27 -1.02 2.91
C ALA A 17 19.22 -2.10 3.14
N TYR A 18 19.46 -2.95 4.14
CA TYR A 18 18.56 -4.01 4.58
C TYR A 18 17.11 -3.52 4.59
N GLU A 19 16.37 -3.84 3.53
CA GLU A 19 15.00 -3.37 3.38
C GLU A 19 14.11 -4.34 4.15
N VAL A 20 13.73 -3.92 5.36
CA VAL A 20 12.85 -4.69 6.23
C VAL A 20 11.61 -5.11 5.45
N LEU A 21 11.33 -6.42 5.34
CA LEU A 21 10.22 -6.97 4.56
C LEU A 21 8.86 -6.33 4.92
N ALA A 22 8.69 -5.92 6.19
CA ALA A 22 7.51 -5.20 6.66
C ALA A 22 7.30 -3.81 6.01
N ARG A 23 8.35 -3.21 5.43
CA ARG A 23 8.27 -1.99 4.61
C ARG A 23 7.98 -2.32 3.15
N LYS A 24 8.62 -3.37 2.61
CA LYS A 24 8.45 -3.83 1.24
C LYS A 24 7.01 -4.28 0.95
N TYR A 25 6.38 -5.01 1.85
CA TYR A 25 5.05 -5.60 1.66
C TYR A 25 3.91 -4.83 2.31
N ARG A 26 4.12 -3.57 2.75
CA ARG A 26 3.01 -2.82 3.36
C ARG A 26 1.98 -2.49 2.27
N PRO A 27 0.72 -2.99 2.37
CA PRO A 27 -0.33 -2.72 1.39
C PRO A 27 -0.47 -1.23 1.08
N ARG A 28 -0.56 -0.90 -0.21
CA ARG A 28 -0.79 0.47 -0.71
C ARG A 28 -2.24 0.71 -1.11
N ILE A 29 -2.96 -0.36 -1.46
CA ILE A 29 -4.36 -0.33 -1.86
C ILE A 29 -5.19 -1.24 -0.93
N PHE A 30 -6.49 -0.97 -0.83
CA PHE A 30 -7.39 -1.77 0.01
C PHE A 30 -7.51 -3.22 -0.46
N ASP A 31 -7.33 -3.50 -1.75
CA ASP A 31 -7.41 -4.83 -2.34
C ASP A 31 -6.23 -5.76 -1.94
N ASP A 32 -5.11 -5.18 -1.48
CA ASP A 32 -3.96 -5.94 -0.97
C ASP A 32 -4.14 -6.33 0.51
N MET A 33 -5.26 -5.97 1.13
CA MET A 33 -5.54 -6.25 2.54
C MET A 33 -6.23 -7.61 2.70
N ILE A 34 -5.49 -8.58 3.26
CA ILE A 34 -5.99 -9.94 3.45
C ILE A 34 -6.87 -10.02 4.71
N GLY A 35 -8.10 -10.52 4.57
CA GLY A 35 -8.99 -10.87 5.69
C GLY A 35 -9.77 -9.70 6.30
N GLN A 36 -9.84 -8.55 5.62
CA GLN A 36 -10.58 -7.37 6.06
C GLN A 36 -11.65 -6.94 5.04
N GLU A 37 -12.18 -7.88 4.26
CA GLU A 37 -13.06 -7.62 3.11
C GLU A 37 -14.32 -6.83 3.51
N ALA A 38 -14.93 -7.16 4.65
CA ALA A 38 -16.13 -6.46 5.15
C ALA A 38 -15.86 -4.98 5.49
N MET A 39 -14.69 -4.68 6.04
CA MET A 39 -14.29 -3.31 6.35
C MET A 39 -13.99 -2.53 5.07
N VAL A 40 -13.25 -3.14 4.13
CA VAL A 40 -12.94 -2.54 2.82
C VAL A 40 -14.22 -2.23 2.05
N GLN A 41 -15.19 -3.16 2.03
CA GLN A 41 -16.47 -2.96 1.38
C GLN A 41 -17.27 -1.82 2.03
N THR A 42 -17.27 -1.74 3.36
CA THR A 42 -17.94 -0.64 4.08
C THR A 42 -17.34 0.72 3.73
N LEU A 43 -16.01 0.82 3.70
CA LEU A 43 -15.31 2.04 3.31
C LEU A 43 -15.61 2.39 1.85
N ARG A 44 -15.53 1.43 0.92
CA ARG A 44 -15.85 1.62 -0.49
C ARG A 44 -17.26 2.17 -0.68
N ASN A 45 -18.24 1.56 -0.02
CA ASN A 45 -19.63 1.99 -0.05
C ASN A 45 -19.81 3.39 0.55
N ALA A 46 -19.09 3.74 1.61
CA ALA A 46 -19.15 5.07 2.22
C ALA A 46 -18.60 6.16 1.28
N PHE A 47 -17.55 5.85 0.52
CA PHE A 47 -17.02 6.74 -0.52
C PHE A 47 -17.98 6.87 -1.71
N GLU A 48 -18.55 5.77 -2.20
CA GLU A 48 -19.50 5.77 -3.32
C GLU A 48 -20.80 6.52 -2.98
N THR A 49 -21.29 6.39 -1.75
CA THR A 49 -22.51 7.06 -1.29
C THR A 49 -22.28 8.49 -0.79
N GLY A 50 -21.03 8.96 -0.77
CA GLY A 50 -20.66 10.28 -0.25
C GLY A 50 -20.88 10.45 1.26
N ARG A 51 -21.13 9.37 2.00
CA ARG A 51 -21.38 9.37 3.45
C ARG A 51 -20.09 9.05 4.21
N ILE A 52 -19.10 9.93 4.09
CA ILE A 52 -17.80 9.76 4.74
C ILE A 52 -17.91 10.22 6.20
N ALA A 53 -17.50 9.35 7.14
CA ALA A 53 -17.42 9.71 8.54
C ALA A 53 -16.28 10.71 8.79
N HIS A 54 -16.48 11.66 9.69
CA HIS A 54 -15.44 12.64 10.05
C HIS A 54 -14.24 12.03 10.78
N ALA A 55 -14.41 10.85 11.38
CA ALA A 55 -13.36 10.14 12.08
C ALA A 55 -13.55 8.63 11.98
N PHE A 56 -12.43 7.89 11.92
CA PHE A 56 -12.40 6.43 11.91
C PHE A 56 -11.58 5.93 13.10
N MET A 57 -12.14 5.01 13.88
CA MET A 57 -11.45 4.35 14.99
C MET A 57 -11.13 2.91 14.62
N LEU A 58 -9.83 2.59 14.50
CA LEU A 58 -9.35 1.26 14.14
C LEU A 58 -8.85 0.55 15.40
N THR A 59 -9.44 -0.59 15.75
CA THR A 59 -9.15 -1.36 16.97
C THR A 59 -8.77 -2.81 16.64
N GLY A 60 -8.23 -3.56 17.61
CA GLY A 60 -7.84 -4.96 17.45
C GLY A 60 -6.38 -5.29 17.82
N VAL A 61 -6.00 -6.56 17.72
CA VAL A 61 -4.69 -7.08 18.15
C VAL A 61 -3.51 -6.54 17.33
N ARG A 62 -2.28 -6.66 17.82
CA ARG A 62 -1.07 -6.19 17.10
C ARG A 62 -0.95 -6.90 15.73
N GLY A 63 -0.52 -6.16 14.71
CA GLY A 63 -0.27 -6.73 13.37
C GLY A 63 -1.48 -6.85 12.43
N VAL A 64 -2.72 -6.61 12.89
CA VAL A 64 -3.93 -6.74 12.05
C VAL A 64 -4.12 -5.65 10.98
N GLY A 65 -3.14 -4.77 10.79
CA GLY A 65 -3.21 -3.77 9.73
C GLY A 65 -3.83 -2.41 10.10
N LYS A 66 -4.24 -2.15 11.34
CA LYS A 66 -4.84 -0.86 11.77
C LYS A 66 -4.12 0.40 11.23
N THR A 67 -2.82 0.52 11.50
CA THR A 67 -2.03 1.67 11.04
C THR A 67 -1.85 1.69 9.52
N THR A 68 -1.95 0.53 8.88
CA THR A 68 -1.85 0.41 7.43
C THR A 68 -3.17 0.86 6.78
N THR A 69 -4.32 0.41 7.29
CA THR A 69 -5.64 0.90 6.85
C THR A 69 -5.77 2.42 7.00
N ALA A 70 -5.37 2.97 8.16
CA ALA A 70 -5.39 4.41 8.38
C ALA A 70 -4.53 5.17 7.35
N ARG A 71 -3.45 4.55 6.86
CA ARG A 71 -2.59 5.14 5.83
C ARG A 71 -3.22 5.07 4.45
N ILE A 72 -3.91 3.99 4.11
CA ILE A 72 -4.56 3.83 2.79
C ILE A 72 -5.79 4.74 2.68
N LEU A 73 -6.43 5.06 3.81
CA LEU A 73 -7.55 6.00 3.87
C LEU A 73 -7.14 7.49 3.80
N ALA A 74 -5.86 7.80 4.03
CA ALA A 74 -5.32 9.17 3.96
C ALA A 74 -4.91 9.52 2.52
#